data_AF-A0A9D9H0G9-F1
#
_entry.id   AF-A0A9D9H0G9-F1
#
_cell.length_a   1.000
_cell.length_b   1.000
_cell.length_c   1.000
_cell.angle_alpha   90.00
_cell.angle_beta   90.00
_cell.angle_gamma   90.00
#
_symmetry.space_group_name_H-M   'P 1'
#
loop_
_entity.id
_entity.type
_entity.pdbx_description
1 polymer ?
#
loop_
_entity_poly.entity_id
_entity_poly.type
_entity_poly.pdbx_seq_one_letter_code
_entity_poly.pdbx_strand_id
1 'polypeptide(L)'
;MTKDRTENECRRLQNRHDGNGLAKDSKGDEWRELSLEEIRMGFVASCIEDVADKLGVDYSEIYRRMNAVGLIDQYVMPYYEMLHTESRENVTQGMIETLQRWEEKK
;
A
#
# COMPACT_ATOMS: atom_id res chain seq x y z
N MET A 1 23.04 3.05 -22.05
CA MET A 1 21.90 2.16 -21.74
C MET A 1 21.23 2.70 -20.47
N THR A 2 20.14 3.44 -20.71
CA THR A 2 18.97 3.72 -19.86
C THR A 2 19.13 3.86 -18.33
N LYS A 3 19.62 5.02 -17.89
CA LYS A 3 19.33 5.60 -16.56
C LYS A 3 19.10 7.10 -16.73
N ASP A 4 17.96 7.51 -17.30
CA ASP A 4 17.68 8.96 -17.39
C ASP A 4 16.26 9.36 -17.84
N ARG A 5 15.30 8.41 -17.90
CA ARG A 5 13.93 8.76 -18.31
C ARG A 5 13.05 9.14 -17.13
N THR A 6 13.15 8.39 -16.03
CA THR A 6 12.32 8.57 -14.83
C THR A 6 12.75 9.79 -14.00
N GLU A 7 14.06 10.04 -13.85
CA GLU A 7 14.58 11.21 -13.13
C GLU A 7 14.24 12.52 -13.86
N ASN A 8 14.30 12.52 -15.20
CA ASN A 8 13.87 13.66 -16.01
C ASN A 8 12.35 13.89 -15.97
N GLU A 9 11.55 12.85 -15.71
CA GLU A 9 10.09 12.98 -15.54
C GLU A 9 9.73 13.57 -14.17
N CYS A 10 10.39 13.12 -13.09
CA CYS A 10 10.26 13.75 -11.76
C CYS A 10 10.68 15.23 -11.78
N ARG A 11 11.80 15.57 -12.44
CA ARG A 11 12.26 16.96 -12.55
C ARG A 11 11.30 17.83 -13.38
N ARG A 12 10.64 17.27 -14.41
CA ARG A 12 9.59 17.95 -15.20
C ARG A 12 8.30 18.16 -14.41
N LEU A 13 7.98 17.27 -13.47
CA LEU A 13 6.83 17.43 -12.58
C LEU A 13 7.07 18.50 -11.51
N GLN A 14 8.30 18.60 -10.98
CA GLN A 14 8.68 19.64 -10.02
C GLN A 14 8.77 21.04 -10.65
N ASN A 15 9.27 21.15 -11.88
CA ASN A 15 9.38 22.44 -12.59
C ASN A 15 8.05 22.99 -13.14
N ARG A 16 6.91 22.31 -12.93
CA ARG A 16 5.58 22.84 -13.25
C ARG A 16 5.04 23.81 -12.19
N HIS A 17 5.72 23.95 -11.06
CA HIS A 17 5.29 24.80 -9.95
C HIS A 17 5.66 26.28 -10.08
N ASP A 18 6.51 26.64 -11.04
CA ASP A 18 6.94 28.03 -11.22
C ASP A 18 6.31 28.66 -12.48
N GLY A 19 5.13 29.26 -12.25
CA GLY A 19 4.68 30.44 -12.98
C GLY A 19 3.81 30.24 -14.22
N ASN A 20 2.49 30.13 -14.03
CA ASN A 20 1.51 30.98 -14.74
C ASN A 20 0.13 30.89 -14.07
N GLY A 21 -0.56 32.03 -13.94
CA GLY A 21 -1.71 32.22 -13.05
C GLY A 21 -2.94 31.36 -13.36
N LEU A 22 -3.47 30.76 -12.30
CA LEU A 22 -4.86 30.32 -12.17
C LEU A 22 -5.38 30.85 -10.84
N ALA A 23 -6.60 31.37 -10.86
CA ALA A 23 -7.24 32.04 -9.73
C ALA A 23 -7.13 31.19 -8.46
N LYS A 24 -6.58 31.77 -7.38
CA LYS A 24 -6.50 31.12 -6.08
C LYS A 24 -7.89 31.10 -5.45
N ASP A 25 -8.49 29.92 -5.38
CA ASP A 25 -9.48 29.63 -4.35
C ASP A 25 -8.81 29.76 -2.98
N SER A 26 -9.45 30.49 -2.07
CA SER A 26 -8.85 30.98 -0.82
C SER A 26 -8.91 29.97 0.32
N LYS A 27 -8.82 28.67 0.02
CA LYS A 27 -8.63 27.62 1.03
C LYS A 27 -7.51 26.72 0.53
N GLY A 28 -6.29 27.12 0.86
CA GLY A 28 -5.08 26.42 0.46
C GLY A 28 -5.13 24.97 0.90
N ASP A 29 -4.73 24.08 -0.02
CA ASP A 29 -4.46 22.68 0.27
C ASP A 29 -3.30 22.59 1.27
N GLU A 30 -3.64 22.56 2.55
CA GLU A 30 -2.69 22.31 3.62
C GLU A 30 -2.35 20.82 3.60
N TRP A 31 -1.13 20.48 3.19
CA TRP A 31 -0.63 19.10 3.23
C TRP A 31 -0.50 18.67 4.70
N ARG A 32 -1.41 17.80 5.14
CA ARG A 32 -1.37 17.20 6.48
C ARG A 32 -0.47 15.97 6.50
N GLU A 33 0.36 15.88 7.53
CA GLU A 33 1.13 14.67 7.84
C GLU A 33 0.21 13.54 8.36
N LEU A 34 0.33 12.36 7.77
CA LEU A 34 -0.36 11.16 8.23
C LEU A 34 0.33 10.60 9.47
N SER A 35 -0.46 10.17 10.44
CA SER A 35 0.04 9.40 11.58
C SER A 35 0.56 8.03 11.14
N LEU A 36 1.46 7.45 11.93
CA LEU A 36 1.96 6.09 11.69
C LEU A 36 0.83 5.06 11.64
N GLU A 37 -0.23 5.25 12.44
CA GLU A 37 -1.40 4.37 12.43
C GLU A 37 -2.16 4.47 11.11
N GLU A 38 -2.40 5.67 10.59
CA GLU A 38 -3.02 5.87 9.27
C GLU A 38 -2.19 5.22 8.15
N ILE A 39 -0.86 5.33 8.22
CA ILE A 39 0.06 4.70 7.26
C ILE A 39 -0.03 3.16 7.34
N ARG A 40 -0.02 2.60 8.56
CA ARG A 40 -0.15 1.15 8.77
C ARG A 40 -1.48 0.61 8.27
N MET A 41 -2.57 1.31 8.54
CA MET A 41 -3.89 0.94 8.02
C MET A 41 -3.94 0.99 6.50
N GLY A 42 -3.32 2.01 5.88
CA GLY A 42 -3.17 2.09 4.43
C GLY A 42 -2.37 0.91 3.86
N PHE A 43 -1.29 0.52 4.54
CA PHE A 43 -0.50 -0.66 4.16
C PHE A 43 -1.32 -1.95 4.25
N VAL A 44 -2.02 -2.19 5.35
CA VAL A 44 -2.91 -3.36 5.54
C VAL A 44 -3.95 -3.43 4.43
N ALA A 45 -4.63 -2.30 4.14
CA ALA A 45 -5.61 -2.23 3.08
C ALA A 45 -4.99 -2.60 1.72
N SER A 46 -3.79 -2.09 1.43
CA SER A 46 -3.08 -2.41 0.19
C SER A 46 -2.70 -3.89 0.08
N CYS A 47 -2.27 -4.53 1.18
CA CYS A 47 -1.94 -5.96 1.17
C CYS A 47 -3.17 -6.82 0.87
N ILE A 48 -4.35 -6.46 1.41
CA ILE A 48 -5.60 -7.19 1.15
C ILE A 48 -5.97 -7.06 -0.34
N GLU A 49 -5.85 -5.86 -0.91
CA GLU A 49 -6.09 -5.62 -2.34
C GLU A 49 -5.16 -6.45 -3.21
N ASP A 50 -3.84 -6.43 -2.95
CA ASP A 50 -2.90 -7.19 -3.79
C ASP A 50 -3.16 -8.70 -3.73
N VAL A 51 -3.54 -9.22 -2.57
CA VAL A 51 -3.90 -10.63 -2.40
C VAL A 51 -5.19 -10.95 -3.15
N ALA A 52 -6.18 -10.06 -3.10
CA ALA A 52 -7.43 -10.17 -3.83
C ALA A 52 -7.18 -10.19 -5.35
N ASP A 53 -6.41 -9.24 -5.87
CA ASP A 53 -5.99 -9.15 -7.26
C ASP A 53 -5.24 -10.42 -7.70
N LYS A 54 -4.30 -10.88 -6.89
CA LYS A 54 -3.46 -12.05 -7.22
C LYS A 54 -4.27 -13.36 -7.24
N LEU A 55 -5.29 -13.48 -6.39
CA LEU A 55 -6.16 -14.65 -6.32
C LEU A 55 -7.40 -14.54 -7.22
N GLY A 56 -7.66 -13.36 -7.80
CA GLY A 56 -8.84 -13.11 -8.65
C GLY A 56 -10.16 -13.17 -7.90
N VAL A 57 -10.17 -12.73 -6.63
CA VAL A 57 -11.35 -12.72 -5.76
C VAL A 57 -11.62 -11.32 -5.22
N ASP A 58 -12.81 -11.09 -4.68
CA ASP A 58 -13.20 -9.78 -4.16
C ASP A 58 -12.43 -9.40 -2.88
N TYR A 59 -12.09 -8.11 -2.74
CA TYR A 59 -11.44 -7.55 -1.55
C TYR A 59 -12.14 -7.97 -0.25
N SER A 60 -13.47 -7.92 -0.21
CA SER A 60 -14.22 -8.25 1.00
C SER A 60 -14.07 -9.71 1.40
N GLU A 61 -13.87 -10.61 0.44
CA GLU A 61 -13.63 -12.02 0.70
C GLU A 61 -12.27 -12.24 1.34
N ILE A 62 -11.22 -11.63 0.78
CA ILE A 62 -9.87 -11.72 1.36
C ILE A 62 -9.81 -11.09 2.74
N TYR A 63 -10.43 -9.92 2.92
CA TYR A 63 -10.53 -9.30 4.24
C TYR A 63 -11.16 -10.25 5.26
N ARG A 64 -12.30 -10.87 4.94
CA ARG A 64 -12.96 -11.85 5.82
C ARG A 64 -12.06 -13.03 6.14
N ARG A 65 -11.38 -13.60 5.13
CA ARG A 65 -10.48 -14.76 5.29
C ARG A 65 -9.27 -14.43 6.15
N MET A 66 -8.56 -13.35 5.85
CA MET A 66 -7.40 -12.89 6.61
C MET A 66 -7.78 -12.55 8.06
N ASN A 67 -8.91 -11.87 8.27
CA ASN A 67 -9.43 -11.57 9.60
C ASN A 67 -9.80 -12.85 10.37
N ALA A 68 -10.44 -13.82 9.72
CA ALA A 68 -10.89 -15.05 10.36
C ALA A 68 -9.75 -15.91 10.91
N VAL A 69 -8.56 -15.87 10.31
CA VAL A 69 -7.38 -16.59 10.80
C VAL A 69 -6.45 -15.70 11.64
N GLY A 70 -6.79 -14.43 11.85
CA GLY A 70 -5.99 -13.47 12.62
C GLY A 70 -4.74 -12.98 11.89
N LEU A 71 -4.66 -13.12 10.56
CA LEU A 71 -3.48 -12.74 9.77
C LEU A 71 -3.22 -11.23 9.85
N ILE A 72 -4.27 -10.40 9.85
CA ILE A 72 -4.12 -8.94 9.97
C ILE A 72 -3.52 -8.56 11.33
N ASP A 73 -4.14 -9.00 12.42
CA ASP A 73 -3.78 -8.56 13.78
C ASP A 73 -2.52 -9.23 14.32
N GLN A 74 -2.22 -10.47 13.90
CA GLN A 74 -1.10 -11.25 14.42
C GLN A 74 0.13 -11.24 13.50
N TYR A 75 -0.03 -10.85 12.23
CA TYR A 75 1.06 -10.84 11.26
C TYR A 75 1.25 -9.48 10.56
N VAL A 76 0.26 -8.97 9.82
CA VAL A 76 0.48 -7.74 9.03
C VAL A 76 0.77 -6.53 9.92
N MET A 77 -0.04 -6.31 10.96
CA MET A 77 0.08 -5.13 11.82
C MET A 77 1.36 -5.17 12.70
N PRO A 78 1.70 -6.27 13.39
CA PRO A 78 2.88 -6.31 14.26
C PRO A 78 4.21 -6.27 13.50
N TYR A 79 4.24 -6.81 12.28
CA TYR A 79 5.48 -6.91 11.47
C TYR A 79 5.57 -5.85 10.37
N TYR A 80 4.74 -4.80 10.42
CA TYR A 80 4.74 -3.70 9.46
C TYR A 80 6.15 -3.14 9.16
N GLU A 81 6.96 -2.88 10.19
CA GLU A 81 8.30 -2.28 10.04
C GLU A 81 9.23 -3.15 9.16
N MET A 82 9.05 -4.46 9.16
CA MET A 82 9.79 -5.37 8.29
C MET A 82 9.13 -5.43 6.91
N LEU A 83 7.82 -5.68 6.87
CA LEU A 83 7.08 -5.94 5.64
C LEU A 83 7.09 -4.77 4.66
N HIS A 84 7.06 -3.52 5.14
CA HIS A 84 7.03 -2.34 4.26
C HIS A 84 8.36 -2.05 3.55
N THR A 85 9.45 -2.74 3.93
CA THR A 85 10.77 -2.63 3.28
C THR A 85 11.00 -3.67 2.18
N GLU A 86 10.17 -4.72 2.16
CA GLU A 86 10.26 -5.81 1.19
C GLU A 86 9.60 -5.44 -0.15
N SER A 87 9.90 -6.21 -1.21
CA SER A 87 9.20 -6.02 -2.48
C SER A 87 7.72 -6.36 -2.34
N ARG A 88 6.89 -5.65 -3.12
CA ARG A 88 5.45 -5.87 -3.17
C ARG A 88 5.12 -7.33 -3.49
N GLU A 89 5.80 -7.90 -4.49
CA GLU A 89 5.59 -9.29 -4.92
C GLU A 89 5.92 -10.29 -3.80
N ASN A 90 6.99 -10.08 -3.04
CA ASN A 90 7.39 -10.96 -1.93
C ASN A 90 6.37 -10.88 -0.79
N VAL A 91 5.94 -9.67 -0.43
CA VAL A 91 4.92 -9.47 0.61
C VAL A 91 3.63 -10.18 0.21
N THR A 92 3.10 -9.91 -0.98
CA THR A 92 1.84 -10.50 -1.46
C THR A 92 1.93 -12.02 -1.50
N GLN A 93 3.01 -12.59 -2.03
CA GLN A 93 3.19 -14.04 -2.07
C GLN A 93 3.26 -14.65 -0.66
N GLY A 94 3.98 -14.01 0.26
CA GLY A 94 4.06 -14.43 1.66
C GLY A 94 2.70 -14.37 2.37
N MET A 95 1.87 -13.36 2.08
CA MET A 95 0.50 -13.27 2.61
C MET A 95 -0.38 -14.42 2.12
N ILE A 96 -0.32 -14.77 0.84
CA ILE A 96 -1.09 -15.87 0.25
C ILE A 96 -0.70 -17.20 0.89
N GLU A 97 0.61 -17.50 0.95
CA GLU A 97 1.11 -18.74 1.54
C GLU A 97 0.75 -18.86 3.02
N THR A 98 0.84 -17.76 3.76
CA THR A 98 0.48 -17.72 5.18
C THR A 98 -1.03 -17.92 5.37
N LEU A 99 -1.85 -17.24 4.57
CA LEU A 99 -3.31 -17.37 4.60
C LEU A 99 -3.74 -18.82 4.39
N GLN A 100 -3.28 -19.44 3.30
CA GLN A 100 -3.61 -20.83 2.96
C GLN A 100 -3.19 -21.79 4.08
N ARG A 101 -1.96 -21.67 4.59
CA ARG A 101 -1.46 -22.51 5.68
C ARG A 101 -2.25 -22.34 6.97
N TRP A 102 -2.74 -21.15 7.27
CA TRP A 102 -3.47 -20.87 8.51
C TRP A 102 -4.93 -21.30 8.41
N GLU A 103 -5.53 -21.22 7.22
CA GLU A 103 -6.86 -21.77 6.95
C GLU A 103 -6.89 -23.30 7.10
N GLU A 104 -5.84 -24.01 6.68
CA GLU A 104 -5.73 -25.47 6.84
C GLU A 104 -5.66 -25.94 8.31
N LYS A 105 -5.25 -25.06 9.23
CA LYS A 105 -5.12 -25.39 10.67
C LYS A 105 -6.40 -25.14 11.46
N LYS A 106 -7.43 -24.59 10.82
CA LYS A 106 -8.68 -24.18 11.46
C LYS A 106 -9.78 -25.21 11.25
#